data_AF-A0A7Z0TRT2-F1
#
_entry.id   AF-A0A7Z0TRT2-F1
#
_cell.length_a   1.000
_cell.length_b   1.000
_cell.length_c   1.000
_cell.angle_alpha   90.00
_cell.angle_beta   90.00
_cell.angle_gamma   90.00
#
_symmetry.space_group_name_H-M   'P 1'
#
loop_
_entity.id
_entity.type
_entity.pdbx_description
1 polymer ?
#
loop_
_entity_poly.entity_id
_entity_poly.type
_entity_poly.pdbx_seq_one_letter_code
_entity_poly.pdbx_strand_id
1 'polypeptide(L)'
;MTEITGKKKLPAAVERFILHWGDMGDGWGVNRSVSQIHGLLYLAEAPMTAEDVADTLGMARSNVSNSLKELLAWNLIRRVPILGDRRDHYEAETDIWEVAARIAARRKERELDPAITALRACVSDAADDPTINPVAAKRLKEMLAFTELADHWFMQMLKVPRPRLVALMRLGEKIANLLPLGKAK
;
A
#
# COMPACT_ATOMS: atom_id res chain seq x y z
N MET A 1 32.59 31.51 -1.15
CA MET A 1 31.61 31.59 -0.05
C MET A 1 30.32 31.00 -0.59
N THR A 2 30.12 29.69 -0.41
CA THR A 2 28.93 29.00 -0.94
C THR A 2 27.77 29.29 0.00
N GLU A 3 26.83 30.11 -0.44
CA GLU A 3 25.60 30.37 0.29
C GLU A 3 24.83 29.05 0.43
N ILE A 4 24.71 28.58 1.66
CA ILE A 4 23.79 27.50 2.02
C ILE A 4 22.40 28.15 1.96
N THR A 5 21.70 27.98 0.84
CA THR A 5 20.30 28.39 0.65
C THR A 5 19.49 27.93 1.86
N GLY A 6 18.96 28.87 2.64
CA GLY A 6 18.31 28.59 3.91
C GLY A 6 17.17 27.58 3.73
N LYS A 7 17.23 26.47 4.48
CA LYS A 7 16.19 25.44 4.51
C LYS A 7 14.83 26.11 4.72
N LYS A 8 13.98 26.08 3.71
CA LYS A 8 12.62 26.63 3.77
C LYS A 8 11.87 25.82 4.83
N LYS A 9 11.56 26.45 5.97
CA LYS A 9 10.88 25.76 7.08
C LYS A 9 9.46 25.39 6.63
N LEU A 10 9.14 24.11 6.69
CA LEU A 10 7.80 23.62 6.38
C LEU A 10 6.78 24.22 7.37
N PRO A 11 5.52 24.48 6.94
CA PRO A 11 4.45 24.80 7.87
C PRO A 11 4.31 23.70 8.91
N ALA A 12 4.07 24.06 10.18
CA ALA A 12 4.03 23.09 11.28
C ALA A 12 2.99 21.97 11.08
N ALA A 13 1.88 22.25 10.39
CA ALA A 13 0.89 21.23 10.06
C ALA A 13 1.42 20.19 9.05
N VAL A 14 2.17 20.64 8.05
CA VAL A 14 2.80 19.79 7.03
C VAL A 14 3.89 18.93 7.65
N GLU A 15 4.75 19.53 8.48
CA GLU A 15 5.80 18.80 9.20
C GLU A 15 5.20 17.70 10.09
N ARG A 16 4.19 18.03 10.90
CA ARG A 16 3.50 17.03 11.73
C ARG A 16 2.86 15.92 10.90
N PHE A 17 2.21 16.27 9.79
CA PHE A 17 1.63 15.27 8.90
C PHE A 17 2.69 14.32 8.36
N ILE A 18 3.80 14.84 7.81
CA ILE A 18 4.88 14.02 7.25
C ILE A 18 5.44 13.07 8.32
N LEU A 19 5.72 13.58 9.52
CA LEU A 19 6.26 12.77 10.62
C LEU A 19 5.30 11.65 11.02
N HIS A 20 4.03 11.97 11.28
CA HIS A 20 3.03 10.98 11.70
C HIS A 20 2.68 9.99 10.59
N TRP A 21 2.59 10.45 9.34
CA TRP A 21 2.40 9.57 8.18
C TRP A 21 3.58 8.61 8.01
N GLY A 22 4.80 9.09 8.28
CA GLY A 22 5.99 8.26 8.41
C GLY A 22 5.84 7.15 9.44
N ASP A 23 5.46 7.52 10.67
CA ASP A 23 5.33 6.59 11.80
C ASP A 23 4.20 5.56 11.57
N MET A 24 3.13 5.95 10.88
CA MET A 24 2.05 5.04 10.47
C MET A 24 2.52 4.01 9.43
N GLY A 25 3.47 4.36 8.58
CA GLY A 25 4.02 3.47 7.56
C GLY A 25 4.52 2.14 8.14
N ASP A 26 5.26 2.19 9.24
CA ASP A 26 5.82 1.01 9.89
C ASP A 26 4.70 0.05 10.36
N GLY A 27 3.59 0.59 10.89
CA GLY A 27 2.42 -0.18 11.31
C GLY A 27 1.69 -0.88 10.16
N TRP A 28 1.89 -0.42 8.93
CA TRP A 28 1.38 -1.05 7.73
C TRP A 28 2.46 -1.86 6.99
N GLY A 29 3.68 -2.00 7.51
CA GLY A 29 4.76 -2.72 6.85
C GLY A 29 5.40 -1.98 5.67
N VAL A 30 5.32 -0.64 5.65
CA VAL A 30 5.99 0.23 4.69
C VAL A 30 7.09 1.01 5.42
N ASN A 31 8.28 1.11 4.82
CA ASN A 31 9.40 1.84 5.45
C ASN A 31 9.02 3.30 5.77
N ARG A 32 9.34 3.76 6.99
CA ARG A 32 9.13 5.15 7.42
C ARG A 32 9.55 6.21 6.40
N SER A 33 10.74 6.07 5.79
CA SER A 33 11.26 7.05 4.82
C SER A 33 10.43 7.11 3.54
N VAL A 34 9.98 5.95 3.05
CA VAL A 34 9.08 5.82 1.89
C VAL A 34 7.79 6.57 2.16
N SER A 35 7.22 6.38 3.36
CA SER A 35 6.00 7.05 3.78
C SER A 35 6.20 8.56 3.90
N GLN A 36 7.28 9.03 4.55
CA GLN A 36 7.57 10.46 4.67
C GLN A 36 7.76 11.15 3.31
N ILE A 37 8.47 10.50 2.38
CA ILE A 37 8.66 11.03 1.02
C ILE A 37 7.34 11.09 0.27
N HIS A 38 6.50 10.04 0.36
CA HIS A 38 5.15 10.08 -0.19
C HIS A 38 4.32 11.22 0.42
N GLY A 39 4.35 11.39 1.75
CA GLY A 39 3.61 12.45 2.44
C GLY A 39 4.05 13.84 2.01
N LEU A 40 5.35 14.05 1.79
CA LEU A 40 5.87 15.30 1.24
C LEU A 40 5.36 15.54 -0.20
N LEU A 41 5.53 14.55 -1.09
CA LEU A 41 5.12 14.67 -2.50
C LEU A 41 3.59 14.80 -2.66
N TYR A 42 2.81 14.18 -1.77
CA TYR A 42 1.35 14.28 -1.73
C TYR A 42 0.87 15.70 -1.40
N LEU A 43 1.63 16.43 -0.58
CA LEU A 43 1.33 17.81 -0.20
C LEU A 43 2.06 18.85 -1.06
N ALA A 44 2.90 18.42 -2.01
CA ALA A 44 3.69 19.32 -2.83
C ALA A 44 2.81 20.00 -3.89
N GLU A 45 2.94 21.32 -4.02
CA GLU A 45 2.23 22.11 -5.04
C GLU A 45 2.79 21.90 -6.46
N ALA A 46 4.02 21.41 -6.57
CA ALA A 46 4.72 21.17 -7.82
C ALA A 46 5.60 19.91 -7.75
N PRO A 47 5.91 19.28 -8.88
CA PRO A 47 6.84 18.15 -8.93
C PRO A 47 8.20 18.49 -8.32
N MET A 48 8.75 17.59 -7.51
CA MET A 48 10.03 17.79 -6.81
C MET A 48 11.11 16.88 -7.38
N THR A 49 12.36 17.34 -7.42
CA THR A 49 13.51 16.47 -7.70
C THR A 49 13.89 15.64 -6.47
N ALA A 50 14.70 14.61 -6.67
CA ALA A 50 15.27 13.85 -5.54
C ALA A 50 16.15 14.72 -4.62
N GLU A 51 16.77 15.78 -5.15
CA GLU A 51 17.57 16.73 -4.37
C GLU A 51 16.67 17.60 -3.49
N ASP A 52 15.57 18.13 -4.06
CA ASP A 52 14.59 18.92 -3.30
C ASP A 52 14.00 18.09 -2.13
N VAL A 53 13.68 16.81 -2.37
CA VAL A 53 13.18 15.89 -1.34
C VAL A 53 14.23 15.65 -0.26
N ALA A 54 15.49 15.39 -0.63
CA ALA A 54 16.57 15.16 0.32
C ALA A 54 16.82 16.37 1.21
N ASP A 55 16.86 17.56 0.61
CA ASP A 55 17.12 18.80 1.34
C ASP A 55 15.95 19.18 2.24
N THR A 56 14.71 18.96 1.78
CA THR A 56 13.49 19.27 2.54
C THR A 56 13.33 18.36 3.76
N LEU A 57 13.56 17.05 3.61
CA LEU A 57 13.40 16.07 4.69
C LEU A 57 14.68 15.87 5.52
N GLY A 58 15.80 16.45 5.11
CA GLY A 58 17.11 16.20 5.74
C GLY A 58 17.56 14.75 5.63
N MET A 59 17.18 14.06 4.55
CA MET A 59 17.50 12.65 4.33
C MET A 59 18.73 12.46 3.45
N ALA A 60 19.47 11.37 3.67
CA ALA A 60 20.57 10.98 2.79
C ALA A 60 20.06 10.70 1.36
N ARG A 61 20.79 11.19 0.34
CA ARG A 61 20.43 11.03 -1.07
C ARG A 61 20.22 9.57 -1.49
N SER A 62 21.00 8.64 -0.95
CA SER A 62 20.86 7.20 -1.19
C SER A 62 19.51 6.67 -0.67
N ASN A 63 19.09 7.10 0.53
CA ASN A 63 17.79 6.73 1.10
C ASN A 63 16.63 7.28 0.28
N VAL A 64 16.72 8.55 -0.14
CA VAL A 64 15.72 9.18 -1.02
C VAL A 64 15.62 8.44 -2.35
N SER A 65 16.76 8.12 -2.98
CA SER A 65 16.78 7.38 -4.25
C SER A 65 16.11 6.01 -4.13
N ASN A 66 16.41 5.25 -3.08
CA ASN A 66 15.80 3.94 -2.85
C ASN A 66 14.29 4.06 -2.57
N SER A 67 13.90 5.03 -1.75
CA SER A 67 12.50 5.25 -1.40
C SER A 67 11.66 5.71 -2.60
N LEU A 68 12.20 6.58 -3.46
CA LEU A 68 11.53 6.98 -4.71
C LEU A 68 11.38 5.79 -5.68
N LYS A 69 12.40 4.93 -5.80
CA LYS A 69 12.29 3.69 -6.59
C LYS A 69 11.18 2.78 -6.06
N GLU A 70 11.08 2.64 -4.75
CA GLU A 70 10.01 1.87 -4.13
C GLU A 70 8.65 2.49 -4.44
N LEU A 71 8.45 3.80 -4.20
CA LEU A 71 7.20 4.49 -4.51
C LEU A 71 6.79 4.38 -5.99
N LEU A 72 7.75 4.45 -6.91
CA LEU A 72 7.50 4.18 -8.34
C LEU A 72 7.05 2.74 -8.58
N ALA A 73 7.68 1.75 -7.93
CA ALA A 73 7.31 0.34 -8.07
C ALA A 73 5.92 0.02 -7.48
N TRP A 74 5.44 0.83 -6.52
CA TRP A 74 4.07 0.80 -6.02
C TRP A 74 3.10 1.64 -6.86
N ASN A 75 3.58 2.35 -7.89
CA ASN A 75 2.82 3.33 -8.67
C ASN A 75 2.16 4.42 -7.80
N LEU A 76 2.76 4.79 -6.67
CA LEU A 76 2.25 5.86 -5.80
C LEU A 76 2.77 7.24 -6.19
N ILE A 77 3.83 7.26 -6.98
CA ILE A 77 4.37 8.47 -7.60
C ILE A 77 4.63 8.18 -9.08
N ARG A 78 4.78 9.24 -9.87
CA ARG A 78 5.24 9.16 -11.26
C ARG A 78 6.33 10.18 -11.53
N ARG A 79 7.11 9.91 -12.58
CA ARG A 79 8.08 10.86 -13.12
C ARG A 79 7.40 11.84 -14.05
N VAL A 80 7.76 13.11 -13.95
CA VAL A 80 7.23 14.20 -14.76
C VAL A 80 8.39 14.90 -15.47
N PRO A 81 8.42 14.90 -16.81
CA PRO A 81 9.42 15.67 -17.54
C PRO A 81 9.08 17.17 -17.45
N ILE A 82 10.10 17.99 -17.20
CA ILE A 82 10.00 19.45 -17.23
C ILE A 82 10.87 19.96 -18.37
N LEU A 83 10.28 20.74 -19.28
CA LEU A 83 10.99 21.28 -20.45
C LEU A 83 12.18 22.14 -20.00
N GLY A 84 13.37 21.82 -20.51
CA GLY A 84 14.60 22.54 -20.18
C GLY A 84 15.31 22.06 -18.91
N ASP A 85 14.69 21.16 -18.13
CA ASP A 85 15.33 20.51 -17.00
C ASP A 85 15.58 19.02 -17.31
N ARG A 86 16.82 18.58 -17.09
CA ARG A 86 17.24 17.19 -17.35
C ARG A 86 17.06 16.28 -16.13
N ARG A 87 16.69 16.82 -14.99
CA ARG A 87 16.49 16.06 -13.74
C ARG A 87 15.13 15.36 -13.75
N ASP A 88 15.08 14.18 -13.15
CA ASP A 88 13.81 13.52 -12.85
C ASP A 88 13.06 14.32 -11.79
N HIS A 89 11.82 14.72 -12.12
CA HIS A 89 10.88 15.30 -11.16
C HIS A 89 9.80 14.28 -10.84
N TYR A 90 9.32 14.31 -9.61
CA TYR A 90 8.38 13.33 -9.06
C TYR A 90 7.14 14.04 -8.55
N GLU A 91 5.98 13.46 -8.83
CA GLU A 91 4.71 13.86 -8.24
C GLU A 91 3.97 12.63 -7.70
N ALA A 92 3.19 12.82 -6.64
CA ALA A 92 2.40 11.75 -6.04
C ALA A 92 1.00 11.64 -6.66
N GLU A 93 0.43 10.43 -6.59
CA GLU A 93 -1.01 10.25 -6.70
C GLU A 93 -1.70 10.93 -5.51
N THR A 94 -2.60 11.87 -5.78
CA THR A 94 -3.28 12.65 -4.73
C THR A 94 -4.69 12.13 -4.43
N ASP A 95 -5.20 11.23 -5.27
CA ASP A 95 -6.46 10.56 -4.99
C ASP A 95 -6.26 9.40 -4.01
N ILE A 96 -6.67 9.60 -2.76
CA ILE A 96 -6.47 8.61 -1.69
C ILE A 96 -7.15 7.27 -1.98
N TRP A 97 -8.24 7.25 -2.76
CA TRP A 97 -8.89 6.00 -3.14
C TRP A 97 -8.03 5.20 -4.12
N GLU A 98 -7.37 5.92 -5.02
CA GLU A 98 -6.46 5.32 -5.98
C GLU A 98 -5.19 4.83 -5.30
N VAL A 99 -4.62 5.60 -4.38
CA VAL A 99 -3.51 5.16 -3.50
C VAL A 99 -3.87 3.86 -2.78
N ALA A 100 -5.03 3.83 -2.12
CA ALA A 100 -5.49 2.64 -1.39
C ALA A 100 -5.69 1.43 -2.32
N ALA A 101 -6.31 1.62 -3.49
CA ALA A 101 -6.52 0.57 -4.47
C ALA A 101 -5.21 0.01 -5.02
N ARG A 102 -4.24 0.87 -5.34
CA ARG A 102 -2.91 0.46 -5.83
C ARG A 102 -2.15 -0.34 -4.77
N ILE A 103 -2.15 0.11 -3.52
CA ILE A 103 -1.52 -0.64 -2.41
C ILE A 103 -2.18 -2.00 -2.26
N ALA A 104 -3.51 -2.06 -2.23
CA ALA A 104 -4.25 -3.29 -2.02
C ALA A 104 -4.00 -4.29 -3.16
N ALA A 105 -4.08 -3.85 -4.42
CA ALA A 105 -3.79 -4.69 -5.58
C ALA A 105 -2.36 -5.23 -5.55
N ARG A 106 -1.38 -4.38 -5.22
CA ARG A 106 0.02 -4.77 -5.16
C ARG A 106 0.33 -5.74 -4.01
N ARG A 107 -0.36 -5.63 -2.88
CA ARG A 107 -0.27 -6.61 -1.78
C ARG A 107 -0.85 -7.96 -2.18
N LYS A 108 -2.02 -7.97 -2.82
CA LYS A 108 -2.61 -9.21 -3.34
C LYS A 108 -1.62 -9.93 -4.28
N GLU A 109 -1.02 -9.21 -5.23
CA GLU A 109 -0.01 -9.76 -6.14
C GLU A 109 1.23 -10.32 -5.41
N ARG A 110 1.69 -9.65 -4.35
CA ARG A 110 2.94 -10.02 -3.65
C ARG A 110 2.75 -11.07 -2.55
N GLU A 111 1.58 -11.13 -1.94
CA GLU A 111 1.33 -11.91 -0.73
C GLU A 111 0.28 -13.01 -0.98
N LEU A 112 -0.85 -12.67 -1.60
CA LEU A 112 -1.99 -13.59 -1.76
C LEU A 112 -1.80 -14.54 -2.94
N ASP A 113 -1.33 -14.04 -4.09
CA ASP A 113 -1.15 -14.84 -5.31
C ASP A 113 -0.13 -15.97 -5.15
N PRO A 114 1.04 -15.73 -4.52
CA PRO A 114 1.99 -16.80 -4.20
C PRO A 114 1.41 -17.80 -3.21
N ALA A 115 0.64 -17.35 -2.21
CA ALA A 115 0.01 -18.22 -1.22
C ALA A 115 -1.02 -19.16 -1.86
N ILE A 116 -1.87 -18.64 -2.75
CA ILE A 116 -2.84 -19.46 -3.51
C ILE A 116 -2.10 -20.48 -4.37
N THR A 117 -1.05 -20.06 -5.07
CA THR A 117 -0.25 -20.94 -5.93
C THR A 117 0.36 -22.08 -5.12
N ALA A 118 0.96 -21.77 -3.97
CA ALA A 118 1.53 -22.76 -3.07
C ALA A 118 0.47 -23.73 -2.50
N LEU A 119 -0.68 -23.20 -2.05
CA LEU A 119 -1.78 -24.02 -1.53
C LEU A 119 -2.37 -24.95 -2.59
N ARG A 120 -2.48 -24.49 -3.84
CA ARG A 120 -2.91 -25.35 -4.96
C ARG A 120 -1.94 -26.50 -5.18
N ALA A 121 -0.63 -26.24 -5.16
CA ALA A 121 0.39 -27.29 -5.27
C ALA A 121 0.26 -28.29 -4.11
N CYS A 122 0.17 -27.83 -2.86
CA CYS A 122 0.01 -28.71 -1.71
C CYS A 122 -1.26 -29.57 -1.77
N VAL A 123 -2.39 -29.02 -2.23
CA VAL A 123 -3.63 -29.78 -2.41
C VAL A 123 -3.51 -30.81 -3.53
N SER A 124 -2.78 -30.48 -4.60
CA SER A 124 -2.49 -31.41 -5.70
C SER A 124 -1.63 -32.56 -5.22
N ASP A 125 -0.49 -32.28 -4.58
CA ASP A 125 0.44 -33.30 -4.07
C ASP A 125 -0.26 -34.22 -3.05
N ALA A 126 -1.10 -33.63 -2.19
CA ALA A 126 -1.92 -34.36 -1.23
C ALA A 126 -2.95 -35.30 -1.87
N ALA A 127 -3.38 -35.06 -3.11
CA ALA A 127 -4.33 -35.94 -3.80
C ALA A 127 -3.67 -37.23 -4.28
N ASP A 128 -2.37 -37.18 -4.59
CA ASP A 128 -1.60 -38.29 -5.14
C ASP A 128 -0.79 -39.05 -4.06
N ASP A 129 -0.72 -38.53 -2.83
CA ASP A 129 0.02 -39.14 -1.72
C ASP A 129 -0.83 -40.14 -0.91
N PRO A 130 -0.55 -41.46 -0.98
CA PRO A 130 -1.29 -42.47 -0.22
C PRO A 130 -1.03 -42.43 1.29
N THR A 131 0.00 -41.70 1.73
CA THR A 131 0.40 -41.60 3.14
C THR A 131 -0.32 -40.48 3.89
N ILE A 132 -1.00 -39.58 3.18
CA ILE A 132 -1.62 -38.41 3.81
C ILE A 132 -2.81 -38.81 4.68
N ASN A 133 -2.87 -38.24 5.89
CA ASN A 133 -4.03 -38.40 6.75
C ASN A 133 -5.25 -37.64 6.16
N PRO A 134 -6.46 -38.25 6.12
CA PRO A 134 -7.68 -37.58 5.65
C PRO A 134 -7.97 -36.21 6.28
N VAL A 135 -7.63 -36.02 7.56
CA VAL A 135 -7.79 -34.75 8.27
C VAL A 135 -6.86 -33.68 7.70
N ALA A 136 -5.61 -34.02 7.39
CA ALA A 136 -4.65 -33.09 6.79
C ALA A 136 -5.09 -32.68 5.38
N ALA A 137 -5.47 -33.66 4.54
CA ALA A 137 -6.00 -33.42 3.20
C ALA A 137 -7.24 -32.50 3.23
N LYS A 138 -8.15 -32.72 4.19
CA LYS A 138 -9.33 -31.86 4.38
C LYS A 138 -8.94 -30.42 4.74
N ARG A 139 -8.03 -30.22 5.70
CA ARG A 139 -7.60 -28.88 6.15
C ARG A 139 -6.88 -28.09 5.05
N LEU A 140 -6.05 -28.76 4.24
CA LEU A 140 -5.41 -28.14 3.07
C LEU A 140 -6.46 -27.62 2.07
N LYS A 141 -7.48 -28.43 1.77
CA LYS A 141 -8.59 -28.03 0.90
C LYS A 141 -9.40 -26.86 1.48
N GLU A 142 -9.70 -26.88 2.78
CA GLU A 142 -10.41 -25.79 3.45
C GLU A 142 -9.62 -24.47 3.42
N MET A 143 -8.31 -24.53 3.66
CA MET A 143 -7.43 -23.35 3.60
C MET A 143 -7.34 -22.78 2.19
N LEU A 144 -7.17 -23.64 1.17
CA LEU A 144 -7.20 -23.21 -0.23
C LEU A 144 -8.55 -22.56 -0.58
N ALA A 145 -9.67 -23.22 -0.25
CA ALA A 145 -11.01 -22.71 -0.56
C ALA A 145 -11.28 -21.35 0.10
N PHE A 146 -10.88 -21.17 1.36
CA PHE A 146 -10.99 -19.88 2.04
C PHE A 146 -10.17 -18.79 1.34
N THR A 147 -8.93 -19.11 0.95
CA THR A 147 -8.01 -18.14 0.34
C THR A 147 -8.49 -17.71 -1.04
N GLU A 148 -8.99 -18.65 -1.85
CA GLU A 148 -9.59 -18.37 -3.16
C GLU A 148 -10.90 -17.56 -3.04
N LEU A 149 -11.71 -17.84 -2.02
CA LEU A 149 -12.91 -17.05 -1.75
C LEU A 149 -12.55 -15.60 -1.40
N ALA A 150 -11.56 -15.41 -0.53
CA ALA A 150 -11.07 -14.09 -0.13
C ALA A 150 -10.51 -13.31 -1.33
N ASP A 151 -9.71 -13.96 -2.18
CA ASP A 151 -9.16 -13.37 -3.42
C ASP A 151 -10.26 -12.94 -4.39
N HIS A 152 -11.24 -13.81 -4.62
CA HIS A 152 -12.35 -13.51 -5.50
C HIS A 152 -13.15 -12.30 -5.00
N TRP A 153 -13.48 -12.28 -3.71
CA TRP A 153 -14.17 -11.15 -3.09
C TRP A 153 -13.35 -9.87 -3.20
N PHE A 154 -12.05 -9.93 -2.90
CA PHE A 154 -11.14 -8.80 -3.02
C PHE A 154 -11.12 -8.22 -4.44
N MET A 155 -11.01 -9.08 -5.46
CA MET A 155 -11.01 -8.67 -6.86
C MET A 155 -12.35 -8.07 -7.32
N GLN A 156 -13.47 -8.52 -6.76
CA GLN A 156 -14.77 -7.88 -6.99
C GLN A 156 -14.79 -6.48 -6.38
N MET A 157 -14.30 -6.32 -5.15
CA MET A 157 -14.30 -5.04 -4.44
C MET A 157 -13.47 -3.97 -5.15
N LEU A 158 -12.32 -4.32 -5.73
CA LEU A 158 -11.52 -3.40 -6.54
C LEU A 158 -12.28 -2.85 -7.77
N LYS A 159 -13.27 -3.58 -8.29
CA LYS A 159 -14.06 -3.18 -9.47
C LYS A 159 -15.33 -2.42 -9.10
N VAL A 160 -15.70 -2.34 -7.83
CA VAL A 160 -16.92 -1.67 -7.43
C VAL A 160 -16.72 -0.14 -7.54
N PRO A 161 -17.65 0.58 -8.19
CA PRO A 161 -17.58 2.03 -8.26
C PRO A 161 -17.53 2.68 -6.87
N ARG A 162 -16.68 3.69 -6.70
CA ARG A 162 -16.45 4.35 -5.40
C ARG A 162 -17.74 4.75 -4.64
N PRO A 163 -18.78 5.32 -5.28
CA PRO A 163 -20.02 5.65 -4.56
C PRO A 163 -20.70 4.42 -3.93
N ARG A 164 -20.63 3.28 -4.61
CA ARG A 164 -21.20 2.01 -4.10
C ARG A 164 -20.34 1.42 -2.99
N LEU A 165 -19.01 1.48 -3.11
CA LEU A 165 -18.11 1.09 -2.01
C LEU A 165 -18.39 1.89 -0.74
N VAL A 166 -18.52 3.22 -0.86
CA VAL A 166 -18.86 4.09 0.27
C VAL A 166 -20.23 3.74 0.87
N ALA A 167 -21.24 3.47 0.03
CA ALA A 167 -22.55 3.05 0.50
C ALA A 167 -22.48 1.71 1.26
N LEU A 168 -21.69 0.73 0.78
CA LEU A 168 -21.48 -0.54 1.46
C LEU A 168 -20.78 -0.36 2.81
N MET A 169 -19.73 0.45 2.89
CA MET A 169 -19.05 0.72 4.16
C MET A 169 -19.98 1.38 5.20
N ARG A 170 -20.79 2.35 4.78
CA ARG A 170 -21.79 3.00 5.66
C ARG A 170 -22.93 2.07 6.06
N LEU A 171 -23.28 1.10 5.21
CA LEU A 171 -24.29 0.09 5.52
C LEU A 171 -23.76 -0.95 6.50
N GLY A 172 -22.49 -1.36 6.35
CA GLY A 172 -21.82 -2.27 7.29
C GLY A 172 -21.84 -1.76 8.73
N GLU A 173 -21.65 -0.45 8.93
CA GLU A 173 -21.79 0.21 10.24
C GLU A 173 -23.20 0.02 10.84
N LYS A 174 -24.24 0.08 10.01
CA LYS A 174 -25.63 -0.12 10.45
C LYS A 174 -25.96 -1.58 10.72
N ILE A 175 -25.45 -2.51 9.90
CA ILE A 175 -25.70 -3.95 10.06
C ILE A 175 -24.92 -4.50 11.28
N ALA A 176 -23.69 -4.04 11.51
CA ALA A 176 -22.91 -4.40 12.70
C ALA A 176 -23.60 -3.97 14.00
N ASN A 177 -24.30 -2.82 13.98
CA ASN A 177 -25.08 -2.33 15.13
C ASN A 177 -26.45 -3.04 15.29
N LEU A 178 -26.92 -3.76 14.28
CA LEU A 178 -28.20 -4.50 14.29
C LEU A 178 -28.02 -6.01 14.51
N LEU A 179 -26.81 -6.54 14.33
CA LEU A 179 -26.47 -7.91 14.69
C LEU A 179 -26.35 -8.00 16.22
N PRO A 180 -27.18 -8.79 16.92
CA PRO A 180 -26.94 -9.05 18.32
C PRO A 180 -25.56 -9.68 18.43
N LEU A 181 -24.68 -9.11 19.28
CA LEU A 181 -23.43 -9.74 19.69
C LEU A 181 -23.77 -11.16 20.15
N GLY A 182 -23.52 -12.14 19.28
CA GLY A 182 -23.79 -13.54 19.56
C GLY A 182 -23.00 -13.88 20.82
N LYS A 183 -23.71 -14.19 21.91
CA LYS A 183 -23.08 -14.67 23.13
C LYS A 183 -22.23 -15.88 22.75
N ALA A 184 -20.92 -15.77 22.97
CA ALA A 184 -20.01 -16.90 22.93
C ALA A 184 -20.57 -17.99 23.86
N LYS A 185 -20.72 -19.21 23.33
CA LYS A 185 -20.93 -20.42 24.11
C LYS A 185 -19.60 -21.16 24.20
#